data_AF-A0A3D0XQ37-F1
#
_entry.id   AF-A0A3D0XQ37-F1
#
_cell.length_a   1.000
_cell.length_b   1.000
_cell.length_c   1.000
_cell.angle_alpha   90.00
_cell.angle_beta   90.00
_cell.angle_gamma   90.00
#
_symmetry.space_group_name_H-M   'P 1'
#
loop_
_entity.id
_entity.type
_entity.pdbx_description
1 polymer ?
#
loop_
_entity_poly.entity_id
_entity_poly.type
_entity_poly.pdbx_seq_one_letter_code
_entity_poly.pdbx_strand_id
1 'polypeptide(L)' 'HSVVLIRGGRVKDLPGVRYHIIRGTLDAQGVAKRMQARSKYGAKRPKAGAAAGAAKQ' A
#
# COMPACT_ATOMS: atom_id res chain seq x y z
N HIS A 1 -3.73 -3.33 -18.70
CA HIS A 1 -3.17 -4.38 -17.82
C HIS A 1 -2.17 -3.73 -16.89
N SER A 2 -2.23 -4.05 -15.60
CA SER A 2 -1.33 -3.47 -14.59
C SER A 2 -0.25 -4.45 -14.21
N VAL A 3 0.97 -3.97 -14.05
CA VAL A 3 2.11 -4.75 -13.57
C VAL A 3 2.26 -4.49 -12.07
N VAL A 4 2.33 -5.56 -11.28
CA VAL A 4 2.44 -5.48 -9.82
C VAL A 4 3.51 -6.43 -9.31
N LEU A 5 4.11 -6.05 -8.18
CA LEU A 5 5.09 -6.89 -7.50
C LEU A 5 4.41 -7.74 -6.42
N ILE A 6 4.74 -9.03 -6.40
CA ILE A 6 4.14 -10.01 -5.50
C ILE A 6 5.13 -10.39 -4.40
N ARG A 7 4.65 -10.53 -3.16
CA ARG A 7 5.39 -11.15 -2.05
C ARG A 7 4.68 -12.38 -1.51
N GLY A 8 5.44 -13.26 -0.87
CA GLY A 8 4.91 -14.41 -0.15
C GLY A 8 4.00 -14.00 1.02
N GLY A 9 2.95 -14.78 1.23
CA GLY A 9 2.09 -14.68 2.40
C GLY A 9 0.67 -15.14 2.09
N ARG A 10 0.21 -16.12 2.87
CA ARG A 10 -1.12 -16.70 2.71
C ARG A 10 -2.16 -15.86 3.46
N VAL A 11 -3.30 -15.62 2.82
CA VAL A 11 -4.50 -15.17 3.53
C VAL A 11 -5.09 -16.38 4.25
N LYS A 12 -5.12 -16.33 5.58
CA LYS A 12 -5.52 -17.46 6.44
C LYS A 12 -6.92 -17.97 6.07
N ASP A 13 -7.83 -17.05 5.78
CA ASP A 13 -9.26 -17.34 5.64
C ASP A 13 -9.65 -17.78 4.22
N LEU A 14 -8.77 -17.62 3.23
CA LEU A 14 -9.08 -17.89 1.84
C LEU A 14 -8.22 -19.04 1.28
N PRO A 15 -8.83 -20.15 0.83
CA PRO A 15 -8.11 -21.17 0.06
C PRO A 15 -7.73 -20.59 -1.31
N GLY A 16 -6.50 -20.85 -1.75
CA GLY A 16 -5.99 -20.38 -3.05
C GLY A 16 -5.29 -19.00 -3.03
N VAL A 17 -5.53 -18.15 -2.03
CA VAL A 17 -4.85 -16.83 -1.93
C VAL A 17 -3.55 -16.96 -1.14
N ARG A 18 -2.47 -17.27 -1.87
CA ARG A 18 -1.15 -17.61 -1.30
C ARG A 18 -0.14 -16.46 -1.29
N TYR A 19 -0.50 -15.33 -1.89
CA TYR A 19 0.39 -14.20 -2.09
C TYR A 19 -0.28 -12.86 -1.80
N HIS A 20 0.55 -11.87 -1.47
CA HIS A 20 0.11 -10.49 -1.31
C HIS A 20 0.79 -9.58 -2.33
N ILE A 21 0.08 -8.53 -2.72
CA ILE A 21 0.63 -7.46 -3.56
C ILE A 21 1.44 -6.50 -2.68
N ILE A 22 2.62 -6.12 -3.13
CA ILE A 22 3.38 -5.01 -2.55
C ILE A 22 2.76 -3.70 -3.03
N ARG A 23 2.44 -2.81 -2.08
CA ARG A 23 1.84 -1.51 -2.39
C ARG A 23 2.88 -0.40 -2.33
N GLY A 24 2.70 0.62 -3.16
CA GLY A 24 3.64 1.72 -3.33
C GLY A 24 4.73 1.46 -4.38
N THR A 25 4.57 0.41 -5.20
CA THR A 25 5.50 0.06 -6.29
C THR A 25 4.73 -0.31 -7.56
N LEU A 26 5.33 -0.03 -8.73
CA LEU A 26 4.70 -0.20 -10.05
C LEU A 26 3.30 0.44 -10.08
N ASP A 27 2.30 -0.25 -10.63
CA ASP A 27 0.94 0.28 -10.77
C ASP A 27 0.12 0.18 -9.47
N ALA A 28 0.65 -0.46 -8.42
CA ALA A 28 -0.04 -0.64 -7.15
C ALA A 28 0.15 0.56 -6.23
N GLN A 29 -0.79 1.51 -6.25
CA GLN A 29 -0.76 2.68 -5.38
C GLN A 29 -0.83 2.33 -3.88
N GLY A 30 -0.20 3.17 -3.06
CA GLY A 30 -0.21 3.08 -1.60
C GLY A 30 -1.51 3.59 -0.97
N VAL A 31 -1.71 3.30 0.32
CA VAL A 31 -2.92 3.72 1.04
C VAL A 31 -2.79 5.17 1.52
N ALA A 32 -3.71 6.03 1.08
CA ALA A 32 -3.76 7.43 1.50
C ALA A 32 -4.08 7.56 3.00
N LYS A 33 -3.53 8.60 3.64
CA LYS A 33 -3.79 8.99 5.04
C LYS A 33 -3.51 7.90 6.10
N ARG A 34 -2.84 6.80 5.76
CA ARG A 34 -2.44 5.77 6.73
C ARG A 34 -1.31 6.32 7.60
N MET A 35 -1.52 6.38 8.92
CA MET A 35 -0.52 6.88 9.87
C MET A 35 0.27 5.76 10.58
N GLN A 36 -0.29 4.55 10.65
CA GLN A 36 0.31 3.38 11.30
C GLN A 36 0.62 2.26 10.30
N ALA A 37 1.72 1.52 10.55
CA ALA A 37 2.23 0.45 9.66
C ALA A 37 2.42 0.88 8.19
N ARG A 38 2.86 2.13 8.00
CA ARG A 38 2.93 2.81 6.69
C ARG A 38 3.78 2.08 5.64
N SER A 39 4.88 1.46 6.06
CA SER A 39 5.79 0.72 5.19
C SER A 39 5.13 -0.48 4.51
N LYS A 40 4.17 -1.14 5.18
CA LYS A 40 3.45 -2.30 4.61
C LYS A 40 2.48 -1.89 3.49
N TYR A 41 1.98 -0.66 3.55
CA TYR A 41 0.90 -0.16 2.69
C TYR A 41 1.36 0.94 1.72
N GLY A 42 2.66 1.20 1.60
CA GLY A 42 3.20 2.20 0.68
C GLY A 42 2.82 3.64 1.00
N ALA A 43 2.52 3.95 2.27
CA ALA A 43 2.16 5.30 2.68
C ALA A 43 3.42 6.11 3.04
N LYS A 44 3.62 7.26 2.38
CA LYS A 44 4.76 8.15 2.68
C LYS A 44 4.55 8.84 4.03
N ARG A 45 5.65 9.11 4.74
CA ARG A 45 5.60 9.90 5.98
C ARG A 45 5.21 11.33 5.62
N PRO A 46 4.11 11.87 6.18
CA PRO A 46 3.79 13.28 6.00
C PRO A 46 4.90 14.12 6.63
N LYS A 47 5.38 15.14 5.91
CA LYS A 47 6.35 16.10 6.44
C LYS A 47 5.68 16.85 7.60
N ALA A 48 6.38 17.04 8.72
CA ALA A 48 5.89 17.84 9.85
C ALA A 48 5.56 19.25 9.31
N GLY A 49 4.27 19.59 9.26
CA GLY A 49 3.74 20.84 8.67
C GLY A 49 2.94 20.69 7.36
N ALA A 50 3.00 19.55 6.66
CA ALA A 50 2.26 19.34 5.40
C ALA A 50 0.96 18.54 5.57
N ALA A 51 0.38 18.53 6.77
CA ALA A 51 -0.83 17.79 7.10
C ALA A 51 -2.10 18.48 6.57
N ALA A 52 -2.16 18.83 5.27
CA ALA A 52 -3.37 19.33 4.62
C ALA A 52 -3.36 19.32 3.08
N GLY A 53 -2.36 18.73 2.40
CA GLY A 53 -2.14 18.96 0.97
C GLY A 53 -2.04 17.72 0.10
N ALA A 54 -2.98 16.77 0.18
CA ALA A 54 -3.09 15.69 -0.81
C ALA A 54 -4.47 15.01 -0.73
N ALA A 55 -5.53 15.79 -0.82
CA ALA A 55 -6.85 15.33 -1.21
C ALA A 55 -7.20 16.10 -2.49
N LYS A 56 -6.66 15.65 -3.62
CA LYS A 56 -7.12 16.12 -4.93
C LYS A 56 -7.12 14.92 -5.87
N GLN A 57 -8.33 14.66 -6.38
CA GLN A 57 -8.78 13.60 -7.28
C GLN A 57 -9.05 12.26 -6.59
#